data_AF-A0A8H7PYH7-F1
#
_entry.id   AF-A0A8H7PYH7-F1
#
_cell.length_a   1.000
_cell.length_b   1.000
_cell.length_c   1.000
_cell.angle_alpha   90.00
_cell.angle_beta   90.00
_cell.angle_gamma   90.00
#
_symmetry.space_group_name_H-M   'P 1'
#
loop_
_entity.id
_entity.type
_entity.pdbx_description
1 polymer ?
#
loop_
_entity_poly.entity_id
_entity_poly.type
_entity_poly.pdbx_seq_one_letter_code
_entity_poly.pdbx_strand_id
1 'polypeptide(L)'
;MVATIPRSDLPAADSTEFKTLLDTWYSEADQYVEKSREWPTVNTTAGVVTRRKQKEASDDGNHFFQRESVHTDVSYEQMRELLFVDHSLQEPKYISICEGVEVVEELAPQVGIYWIGFKVPFASREFVELVATKEQGRCFYIVSKGIDHPSSVKSGYVRGMYDAWEVVREIEVDGKKAIEWVCIQHSSAGGSVPKWIVDASAVKGFHADVATAIEYIKTHSGKQ
;
A
#
# COMPACT_ATOMS: atom_id res chain seq x y z
N MET A 1 14.42 10.21 6.53
CA MET A 1 14.26 9.79 5.13
C MET A 1 13.41 8.54 5.17
N VAL A 2 12.52 8.29 4.20
CA VAL A 2 11.94 6.95 4.09
C VAL A 2 13.12 6.01 3.82
N ALA A 3 13.32 5.02 4.69
CA ALA A 3 14.45 4.12 4.57
C ALA A 3 14.31 3.30 3.29
N THR A 4 15.43 3.00 2.64
CA THR A 4 15.46 2.06 1.52
C THR A 4 16.27 0.85 1.88
N ILE A 5 15.86 -0.29 1.35
CA ILE A 5 16.60 -1.54 1.46
C ILE A 5 17.46 -1.65 0.20
N PRO A 6 18.80 -1.68 0.30
CA PRO A 6 19.62 -2.01 -0.86
C PRO A 6 19.26 -3.41 -1.36
N ARG A 7 19.09 -3.58 -2.68
CA ARG A 7 18.79 -4.91 -3.24
C ARG A 7 19.83 -5.96 -2.82
N SER A 8 21.10 -5.57 -2.66
CA SER A 8 22.20 -6.42 -2.20
C SER A 8 22.04 -6.93 -0.77
N ASP A 9 21.25 -6.24 0.05
CA ASP A 9 21.11 -6.52 1.47
C ASP A 9 19.95 -7.49 1.76
N LEU A 10 19.13 -7.79 0.74
CA LEU A 10 18.10 -8.82 0.85
C LEU A 10 18.76 -10.21 0.99
N PRO A 11 18.39 -10.99 2.02
CA PRO A 11 18.80 -12.38 2.10
C PRO A 11 18.34 -13.19 0.88
N ALA A 12 18.99 -14.33 0.64
CA ALA A 12 18.56 -15.25 -0.42
C ALA A 12 17.11 -15.69 -0.18
N ALA A 13 16.29 -15.70 -1.24
CA ALA A 13 14.84 -15.81 -1.11
C ALA A 13 14.34 -17.15 -0.48
N ASP A 14 15.16 -18.20 -0.54
CA ASP A 14 14.88 -19.52 0.06
C ASP A 14 15.37 -19.66 1.51
N SER A 15 16.13 -18.67 2.00
CA SER A 15 16.78 -18.69 3.31
C SER A 15 15.79 -18.52 4.49
N THR A 16 16.24 -18.93 5.67
CA THR A 16 15.48 -18.73 6.93
C THR A 16 15.45 -17.25 7.32
N GLU A 17 16.53 -16.53 7.03
CA GLU A 17 16.69 -15.10 7.27
C GLU A 17 15.65 -14.30 6.46
N PHE A 18 15.44 -14.65 5.19
CA PHE A 18 14.40 -14.02 4.36
C PHE A 18 13.01 -14.27 4.92
N LYS A 19 12.69 -15.51 5.30
CA LYS A 19 11.39 -15.84 5.92
C LYS A 19 11.17 -15.08 7.22
N THR A 20 12.19 -14.99 8.07
CA THR A 20 12.15 -14.27 9.34
C THR A 20 11.93 -12.76 9.13
N LEU A 21 12.57 -12.19 8.10
CA LEU A 21 12.37 -10.80 7.71
C LEU A 21 10.91 -10.54 7.31
N LEU A 22 10.33 -11.39 6.45
CA LEU A 22 8.94 -11.27 6.03
C LEU A 22 7.97 -11.41 7.21
N ASP A 23 8.15 -12.42 8.06
CA ASP A 23 7.32 -12.59 9.26
C ASP A 23 7.40 -11.39 10.20
N THR A 24 8.57 -10.74 10.29
CA THR A 24 8.72 -9.48 11.03
C THR A 24 7.87 -8.38 10.42
N TRP A 25 7.88 -8.21 9.10
CA TRP A 25 7.06 -7.19 8.42
C TRP A 25 5.56 -7.42 8.57
N TYR A 26 5.10 -8.67 8.50
CA TYR A 26 3.69 -8.97 8.75
C TYR A 26 3.30 -8.67 10.21
N SER A 27 4.18 -8.98 11.17
CA SER A 27 3.95 -8.62 12.58
C SER A 27 3.96 -7.09 12.79
N GLU A 28 4.83 -6.36 12.10
CA GLU A 28 4.83 -4.90 12.09
C GLU A 28 3.51 -4.34 11.57
N ALA A 29 2.93 -4.93 10.50
CA ALA A 29 1.68 -4.46 9.92
C ALA A 29 0.55 -4.46 10.97
N ASP A 30 0.39 -5.55 11.74
CA ASP A 30 -0.58 -5.61 12.83
C ASP A 30 -0.31 -4.52 13.88
N GLN A 31 0.94 -4.34 14.29
CA GLN A 31 1.30 -3.33 15.29
C GLN A 31 1.03 -1.90 14.78
N TYR A 32 1.31 -1.62 13.51
CA TYR A 32 1.03 -0.32 12.90
C TYR A 32 -0.46 -0.07 12.81
N VAL A 33 -1.26 -1.06 12.39
CA VAL A 33 -2.72 -0.96 12.37
C VAL A 33 -3.25 -0.57 13.75
N GLU A 34 -2.88 -1.31 14.80
CA GLU A 34 -3.40 -1.01 16.14
C GLU A 34 -2.96 0.37 16.64
N LYS A 35 -1.67 0.71 16.53
CA LYS A 35 -1.16 2.03 16.96
C LYS A 35 -1.77 3.19 16.15
N SER A 36 -2.03 2.97 14.87
CA SER A 36 -2.52 4.01 13.97
C SER A 36 -3.95 4.45 14.26
N ARG A 37 -4.75 3.61 14.93
CA ARG A 37 -6.10 3.97 15.38
C ARG A 37 -6.11 5.07 16.44
N GLU A 38 -5.01 5.23 17.18
CA GLU A 38 -4.82 6.30 18.16
C GLU A 38 -4.43 7.65 17.52
N TRP A 39 -4.08 7.64 16.23
CA TRP A 39 -3.66 8.87 15.55
C TRP A 39 -4.85 9.82 15.32
N PRO A 40 -4.61 11.15 15.33
CA PRO A 40 -5.64 12.13 15.03
C PRO A 40 -6.31 11.89 13.67
N THR A 41 -7.65 11.88 13.67
CA THR A 41 -8.44 11.89 12.42
C THR A 41 -8.21 13.22 11.72
N VAL A 42 -7.82 13.16 10.44
CA VAL A 42 -7.65 14.34 9.58
C VAL A 42 -8.74 14.47 8.52
N ASN A 43 -9.42 13.37 8.17
CA ASN A 43 -10.55 13.37 7.25
C ASN A 43 -11.46 12.17 7.52
N THR A 44 -12.75 12.33 7.25
CA THR A 44 -13.71 11.23 7.13
C THR A 44 -14.59 11.50 5.92
N THR A 45 -14.59 10.63 4.92
CA THR A 45 -15.35 10.83 3.67
C THR A 45 -15.81 9.48 3.15
N ALA A 46 -17.10 9.37 2.81
CA ALA A 46 -17.69 8.16 2.22
C ALA A 46 -17.40 6.85 3.01
N GLY A 47 -17.41 6.92 4.35
CA GLY A 47 -17.11 5.76 5.21
C GLY A 47 -15.63 5.43 5.35
N VAL A 48 -14.74 6.17 4.70
CA VAL A 48 -13.28 6.05 4.85
C VAL A 48 -12.80 7.04 5.90
N VAL A 49 -12.12 6.53 6.92
CA VAL A 49 -11.45 7.34 7.96
C VAL A 49 -9.98 7.48 7.57
N THR A 50 -9.49 8.72 7.57
CA THR A 50 -8.06 9.00 7.37
C THR A 50 -7.48 9.61 8.64
N ARG A 51 -6.41 8.99 9.14
CA ARG A 51 -5.64 9.48 10.29
C ARG A 51 -4.23 9.84 9.87
N ARG A 52 -3.59 10.69 10.67
CA ARG A 52 -2.21 11.13 10.43
C ARG A 52 -1.41 11.10 11.72
N LYS A 53 -0.28 10.39 11.72
CA LYS A 53 0.65 10.37 12.87
C LYS A 53 1.16 11.80 13.13
N GLN A 54 1.29 12.16 14.41
CA GLN A 54 2.03 13.35 14.78
C GLN A 54 3.50 13.18 14.38
N LYS A 55 4.07 14.21 13.74
CA LYS A 55 5.46 14.17 13.27
C LYS A 55 6.44 14.05 14.43
N GLU A 56 7.37 13.14 14.28
CA GLU A 56 8.56 13.01 15.12
C GLU A 56 9.81 13.42 14.33
N ALA A 57 10.91 13.72 15.04
CA ALA A 57 12.17 14.10 14.40
C ALA A 57 12.71 12.98 13.48
N SER A 58 12.44 11.72 13.81
CA SER A 58 12.80 10.53 13.03
C SER A 58 12.07 10.43 11.69
N ASP A 59 10.92 11.09 11.52
CA ASP A 59 10.12 11.00 10.29
C ASP A 59 10.70 11.86 9.16
N ASP A 60 11.73 12.69 9.44
CA ASP A 60 12.41 13.54 8.46
C ASP A 60 11.45 14.40 7.64
N GLY A 61 10.49 14.97 8.36
CA GLY A 61 9.45 15.81 7.77
C GLY A 61 8.41 15.05 6.93
N ASN A 62 8.50 13.73 6.79
CA ASN A 62 7.49 12.89 6.15
C ASN A 62 6.31 12.58 7.08
N HIS A 63 5.17 12.20 6.51
CA HIS A 63 3.96 11.91 7.26
C HIS A 63 3.59 10.45 7.08
N PHE A 64 3.21 9.81 8.19
CA PHE A 64 2.44 8.58 8.14
C PHE A 64 0.97 8.95 8.03
N PHE A 65 0.33 8.36 7.03
CA PHE A 65 -1.11 8.40 6.88
C PHE A 65 -1.67 7.00 7.06
N GLN A 66 -2.85 6.94 7.63
CA GLN A 66 -3.61 5.72 7.76
C GLN A 66 -4.97 5.95 7.11
N ARG A 67 -5.45 4.94 6.36
CA ARG A 67 -6.80 4.87 5.81
C ARG A 67 -7.48 3.59 6.30
N GLU A 68 -8.73 3.69 6.74
CA GLU A 68 -9.53 2.57 7.25
C GLU A 68 -10.95 2.66 6.71
N SER A 69 -11.48 1.51 6.33
CA SER A 69 -12.82 1.38 5.77
C SER A 69 -13.40 0.02 6.11
N VAL A 70 -14.72 -0.04 6.22
CA VAL A 70 -15.47 -1.27 6.52
C VAL A 70 -16.58 -1.44 5.49
N HIS A 71 -16.63 -2.61 4.86
CA HIS A 71 -17.51 -2.89 3.73
C HIS A 71 -18.39 -4.10 4.01
N THR A 72 -19.70 -3.97 3.82
CA THR A 72 -20.70 -5.06 3.99
C THR A 72 -21.28 -5.53 2.65
N ASP A 73 -20.84 -4.91 1.57
CA ASP A 73 -21.34 -5.00 0.21
C ASP A 73 -20.35 -5.68 -0.75
N VAL A 74 -19.22 -6.18 -0.22
CA VAL A 74 -18.25 -7.02 -0.91
C VAL A 74 -17.82 -8.18 0.00
N SER A 75 -17.46 -9.31 -0.58
CA SER A 75 -16.97 -10.48 0.15
C SER A 75 -15.45 -10.44 0.34
N TYR A 76 -14.95 -11.24 1.28
CA TYR A 76 -13.51 -11.41 1.48
C TYR A 76 -12.83 -11.95 0.23
N GLU A 77 -13.46 -12.90 -0.47
CA GLU A 77 -12.93 -13.50 -1.69
C GLU A 77 -12.77 -12.45 -2.79
N GLN A 78 -13.74 -11.54 -2.93
CA GLN A 78 -13.67 -10.45 -3.88
C GLN A 78 -12.56 -9.45 -3.54
N MET A 79 -12.43 -9.08 -2.27
CA MET A 79 -11.37 -8.20 -1.79
C MET A 79 -9.98 -8.83 -1.97
N ARG A 80 -9.85 -10.12 -1.65
CA ARG A 80 -8.64 -10.92 -1.84
C ARG A 80 -8.28 -11.03 -3.32
N GLU A 81 -9.24 -11.31 -4.19
CA GLU A 81 -8.98 -11.40 -5.62
C GLU A 81 -8.43 -10.10 -6.20
N LEU A 82 -8.95 -8.94 -5.76
CA LEU A 82 -8.46 -7.65 -6.25
C LEU A 82 -7.14 -7.22 -5.60
N LEU A 83 -7.06 -7.30 -4.27
CA LEU A 83 -5.98 -6.67 -3.51
C LEU A 83 -4.83 -7.62 -3.18
N PHE A 84 -5.05 -8.93 -3.09
CA PHE A 84 -4.02 -9.88 -2.67
C PHE A 84 -3.37 -10.58 -3.86
N VAL A 85 -4.17 -11.14 -4.76
CA VAL A 85 -3.68 -11.88 -5.93
C VAL A 85 -3.01 -10.88 -6.88
N ASP A 86 -1.74 -11.07 -7.22
CA ASP A 86 -1.00 -10.19 -8.12
C ASP A 86 -1.11 -8.68 -7.75
N HIS A 87 -1.07 -8.38 -6.45
CA HIS A 87 -1.38 -7.06 -5.85
C HIS A 87 -1.00 -5.85 -6.73
N SER A 88 0.30 -5.60 -6.92
CA SER A 88 0.76 -4.42 -7.67
C SER A 88 0.26 -4.43 -9.12
N LEU A 89 0.17 -5.60 -9.78
CA LEU A 89 -0.31 -5.70 -11.16
C LEU A 89 -1.82 -5.41 -11.28
N GLN A 90 -2.57 -5.47 -10.19
CA GLN A 90 -3.99 -5.14 -10.15
C GLN A 90 -4.24 -3.63 -9.98
N GLU A 91 -3.29 -2.88 -9.41
CA GLU A 91 -3.48 -1.46 -9.10
C GLU A 91 -3.96 -0.60 -10.28
N PRO A 92 -3.46 -0.75 -11.52
CA PRO A 92 -3.95 0.02 -12.67
C PRO A 92 -5.45 -0.16 -12.95
N LYS A 93 -6.08 -1.24 -12.46
CA LYS A 93 -7.50 -1.51 -12.67
C LYS A 93 -8.40 -0.56 -11.87
N TYR A 94 -7.94 -0.08 -10.71
CA TYR A 94 -8.75 0.71 -9.79
C TYR A 94 -8.10 2.00 -9.29
N ILE A 95 -6.79 2.20 -9.48
CA ILE A 95 -6.10 3.44 -9.17
C ILE A 95 -5.97 4.28 -10.44
N SER A 96 -6.86 5.25 -10.61
CA SER A 96 -6.98 6.04 -11.85
C SER A 96 -5.71 6.81 -12.27
N ILE A 97 -4.85 7.15 -11.31
CA ILE A 97 -3.60 7.86 -11.56
C ILE A 97 -2.42 6.91 -11.83
N CYS A 98 -2.58 5.60 -11.68
CA CYS A 98 -1.55 4.62 -11.99
C CYS A 98 -1.41 4.49 -13.52
N GLU A 99 -0.24 4.83 -14.06
CA GLU A 99 0.06 4.76 -15.49
C GLU A 99 0.48 3.35 -15.94
N GLY A 100 1.01 2.53 -15.02
CA GLY A 100 1.41 1.17 -15.32
C GLY A 100 2.28 0.54 -14.24
N VAL A 101 2.35 -0.78 -14.30
CA VAL A 101 3.12 -1.62 -13.38
C VAL A 101 3.90 -2.65 -14.17
N GLU A 102 5.15 -2.88 -13.77
CA GLU A 102 6.03 -3.89 -14.35
C GLU A 102 6.66 -4.72 -13.24
N VAL A 103 6.72 -6.03 -13.46
CA VAL A 103 7.52 -6.93 -12.62
C VAL A 103 9.00 -6.69 -12.96
N VAL A 104 9.77 -6.22 -11.98
CA VAL A 104 11.21 -6.01 -12.11
C VAL A 104 11.96 -7.29 -11.78
N GLU A 105 11.56 -7.96 -10.70
CA GLU A 105 12.15 -9.22 -10.25
C GLU A 105 11.14 -10.02 -9.43
N GLU A 106 11.00 -11.31 -9.73
CA GLU A 106 10.28 -12.24 -8.85
C GLU A 106 11.28 -12.87 -7.89
N LEU A 107 11.09 -12.64 -6.58
CA LEU A 107 12.01 -13.14 -5.57
C LEU A 107 11.58 -14.51 -5.03
N ALA A 108 10.30 -14.64 -4.71
CA ALA A 108 9.69 -15.85 -4.17
C ALA A 108 8.19 -15.85 -4.46
N PRO A 109 7.47 -16.96 -4.25
CA PRO A 109 6.01 -16.94 -4.27
C PRO A 109 5.49 -15.84 -3.34
N GLN A 110 4.59 -14.99 -3.86
CA GLN A 110 4.00 -13.86 -3.12
C GLN A 110 4.98 -12.74 -2.73
N VAL A 111 6.20 -12.73 -3.30
CA VAL A 111 7.20 -11.69 -3.05
C VAL A 111 7.90 -11.28 -4.33
N GLY A 112 7.82 -10.00 -4.68
CA GLY A 112 8.41 -9.47 -5.91
C GLY A 112 8.81 -8.00 -5.78
N ILE A 113 9.65 -7.57 -6.72
CA ILE A 113 10.01 -6.17 -6.91
C ILE A 113 9.25 -5.66 -8.12
N TYR A 114 8.56 -4.55 -7.94
CA TYR A 114 7.71 -3.95 -8.95
C TYR A 114 8.15 -2.52 -9.22
N TRP A 115 8.09 -2.12 -10.48
CA TRP A 115 8.10 -0.73 -10.89
C TRP A 115 6.66 -0.29 -11.06
N ILE A 116 6.31 0.87 -10.50
CA ILE A 116 4.99 1.47 -10.66
C ILE A 116 5.11 2.94 -11.01
N GLY A 117 4.35 3.38 -12.02
CA GLY A 117 4.30 4.75 -12.48
C GLY A 117 2.97 5.42 -12.11
N PHE A 118 3.03 6.67 -11.64
CA PHE A 118 1.86 7.48 -11.33
C PHE A 118 1.88 8.81 -12.07
N LYS A 119 0.74 9.17 -12.69
CA LYS A 119 0.47 10.48 -13.25
C LYS A 119 -0.01 11.42 -12.15
N VAL A 120 0.84 12.38 -11.79
CA VAL A 120 0.44 13.48 -10.90
C VAL A 120 0.79 14.83 -11.53
N PRO A 121 0.18 15.93 -11.07
CA PRO A 121 0.54 17.26 -11.56
C PRO A 121 2.04 17.55 -11.48
N PHE A 122 2.52 18.35 -12.42
CA PHE A 122 3.91 18.82 -12.57
C PHE A 122 4.95 17.78 -13.03
N ALA A 123 4.96 16.55 -12.50
CA ALA A 123 5.86 15.48 -12.95
C ALA A 123 5.27 14.09 -12.66
N SER A 124 5.47 13.11 -13.54
CA SER A 124 5.11 11.72 -13.21
C SER A 124 6.07 11.16 -12.15
N ARG A 125 5.56 10.30 -11.27
CA ARG A 125 6.35 9.66 -10.20
C ARG A 125 6.49 8.19 -10.48
N GLU A 126 7.67 7.67 -10.25
CA GLU A 126 7.86 6.22 -10.23
C GLU A 126 8.30 5.77 -8.85
N PHE A 127 7.92 4.55 -8.52
CA PHE A 127 8.39 3.85 -7.34
C PHE A 127 8.93 2.49 -7.77
N VAL A 128 9.98 2.06 -7.09
CA VAL A 128 10.43 0.67 -7.15
C VAL A 128 10.24 0.12 -5.75
N GLU A 129 9.32 -0.83 -5.63
CA GLU A 129 8.89 -1.37 -4.34
C GLU A 129 9.12 -2.87 -4.28
N LEU A 130 9.56 -3.33 -3.11
CA LEU A 130 9.50 -4.72 -2.73
C LEU A 130 8.15 -4.97 -2.08
N VAL A 131 7.34 -5.84 -2.68
CA VAL A 131 6.01 -6.19 -2.18
C VAL A 131 6.01 -7.63 -1.73
N ALA A 132 5.51 -7.84 -0.51
CA ALA A 132 5.33 -9.15 0.08
C ALA A 132 3.89 -9.30 0.58
N THR A 133 3.23 -10.39 0.19
CA THR A 133 1.86 -10.70 0.63
C THR A 133 1.82 -11.99 1.44
N LYS A 134 0.94 -12.05 2.44
CA LYS A 134 0.68 -13.29 3.21
C LYS A 134 -0.79 -13.37 3.58
N GLU A 135 -1.35 -14.57 3.50
CA GLU A 135 -2.72 -14.84 3.94
C GLU A 135 -2.72 -15.84 5.10
N GLN A 136 -3.50 -15.56 6.13
CA GLN A 136 -3.70 -16.44 7.28
C GLN A 136 -5.16 -16.39 7.73
N GLY A 137 -5.91 -17.47 7.47
CA GLY A 137 -7.33 -17.53 7.81
C GLY A 137 -8.15 -16.56 6.96
N ARG A 138 -8.97 -15.73 7.59
CA ARG A 138 -9.78 -14.66 6.95
C ARG A 138 -9.10 -13.30 7.08
N CYS A 139 -7.79 -13.28 6.95
CA CYS A 139 -6.95 -12.10 7.05
C CYS A 139 -5.79 -12.22 6.04
N PHE A 140 -5.50 -11.14 5.31
CA PHE A 140 -4.30 -11.05 4.51
C PHE A 140 -3.59 -9.73 4.70
N TYR A 141 -2.29 -9.79 4.45
CA TYR A 141 -1.32 -8.74 4.63
C TYR A 141 -0.70 -8.40 3.29
N ILE A 142 -0.46 -7.13 3.06
CA ILE A 142 0.35 -6.61 1.96
C ILE A 142 1.33 -5.64 2.57
N VAL A 143 2.62 -5.88 2.41
CA VAL A 143 3.66 -4.97 2.86
C VAL A 143 4.50 -4.55 1.66
N SER A 144 4.53 -3.24 1.40
CA SER A 144 5.41 -2.63 0.40
C SER A 144 6.54 -1.90 1.11
N LYS A 145 7.78 -2.12 0.65
CA LYS A 145 8.97 -1.43 1.15
C LYS A 145 9.71 -0.76 -0.01
N GLY A 146 10.21 0.45 0.22
CA GLY A 146 11.09 1.10 -0.74
C GLY A 146 12.40 0.31 -0.90
N ILE A 147 12.77 -0.02 -2.15
CA ILE A 147 14.00 -0.77 -2.44
C ILE A 147 14.92 0.03 -3.36
N ASP A 148 16.21 0.09 -3.00
CA ASP A 148 17.24 0.64 -3.87
C ASP A 148 17.70 -0.44 -4.85
N HIS A 149 17.00 -0.50 -5.98
CA HIS A 149 17.25 -1.43 -7.08
C HIS A 149 18.07 -0.73 -8.18
N PRO A 150 19.05 -1.41 -8.80
CA PRO A 150 19.94 -0.82 -9.82
C PRO A 150 19.25 -0.36 -11.11
N SER A 151 17.94 -0.55 -11.24
CA SER A 151 17.15 -0.03 -12.36
C SER A 151 17.20 1.49 -12.41
N SER A 152 17.61 2.01 -13.58
CA SER A 152 17.62 3.43 -13.87
C SER A 152 16.21 4.04 -13.79
N VAL A 153 16.14 5.31 -13.39
CA VAL A 153 14.89 6.07 -13.43
C VAL A 153 14.40 6.19 -14.87
N LYS A 154 13.14 5.84 -15.12
CA LYS A 154 12.59 5.97 -16.48
C LYS A 154 12.46 7.43 -16.86
N SER A 155 12.70 7.72 -18.15
CA SER A 155 12.63 9.08 -18.68
C SER A 155 11.26 9.72 -18.41
N GLY A 156 11.25 10.95 -17.89
CA GLY A 156 10.02 11.67 -17.56
C GLY A 156 9.47 11.40 -16.15
N TYR A 157 10.10 10.51 -15.38
CA TYR A 157 9.71 10.21 -14.00
C TYR A 157 10.67 10.80 -12.97
N VAL A 158 10.13 11.10 -11.79
CA VAL A 158 10.89 11.37 -10.56
C VAL A 158 10.72 10.18 -9.63
N ARG A 159 11.83 9.60 -9.16
CA ARG A 159 11.82 8.49 -8.20
C ARG A 159 11.32 8.98 -6.84
N GLY A 160 10.18 8.46 -6.42
CA GLY A 160 9.70 8.53 -5.05
C GLY A 160 10.02 7.24 -4.29
N MET A 161 9.75 7.26 -2.99
CA MET A 161 9.89 6.11 -2.10
C MET A 161 8.70 6.09 -1.14
N TYR A 162 8.17 4.91 -0.83
CA TYR A 162 7.24 4.75 0.27
C TYR A 162 7.38 3.37 0.91
N ASP A 163 6.96 3.32 2.16
CA ASP A 163 6.57 2.07 2.81
C ASP A 163 5.05 2.06 2.96
N ALA A 164 4.44 0.88 2.79
CA ALA A 164 3.04 0.65 3.05
C ALA A 164 2.83 -0.65 3.83
N TRP A 165 1.88 -0.62 4.76
CA TRP A 165 1.41 -1.79 5.50
C TRP A 165 -0.10 -1.84 5.36
N GLU A 166 -0.61 -2.88 4.71
CA GLU A 166 -2.03 -3.09 4.55
C GLU A 166 -2.46 -4.41 5.18
N VAL A 167 -3.61 -4.35 5.86
CA VAL A 167 -4.28 -5.49 6.46
C VAL A 167 -5.74 -5.47 6.03
N VAL A 168 -6.19 -6.59 5.48
CA VAL A 168 -7.58 -6.81 5.10
C VAL A 168 -8.08 -8.05 5.82
N ARG A 169 -9.20 -7.92 6.54
CA ARG A 169 -9.75 -9.04 7.32
C ARG A 169 -11.26 -9.05 7.36
N GLU A 170 -11.83 -10.25 7.41
CA GLU A 170 -13.25 -10.43 7.70
C GLU A 170 -13.51 -10.21 9.20
N ILE A 171 -14.47 -9.34 9.50
CA ILE A 171 -14.93 -9.01 10.84
C ILE A 171 -16.45 -9.22 10.93
N GLU A 172 -16.99 -9.16 12.14
CA GLU A 172 -18.43 -9.13 12.38
C GLU A 172 -18.85 -7.72 12.83
N VAL A 173 -19.85 -7.15 12.14
CA VAL A 173 -20.45 -5.86 12.46
C VAL A 173 -21.96 -6.07 12.52
N ASP A 174 -22.56 -5.81 13.68
CA ASP A 174 -24.01 -5.97 13.91
C ASP A 174 -24.56 -7.35 13.49
N GLY A 175 -23.80 -8.41 13.78
CA GLY A 175 -24.17 -9.80 13.44
C GLY A 175 -24.05 -10.14 11.95
N LYS A 176 -23.43 -9.27 11.14
CA LYS A 176 -23.15 -9.50 9.72
C LYS A 176 -21.65 -9.55 9.46
N LYS A 177 -21.25 -10.37 8.50
CA LYS A 177 -19.87 -10.36 7.98
C LYS A 177 -19.61 -9.04 7.26
N ALA A 178 -18.46 -8.44 7.55
CA ALA A 178 -17.96 -7.25 6.89
C ALA A 178 -16.46 -7.41 6.64
N ILE A 179 -15.90 -6.64 5.70
CA ILE A 179 -14.48 -6.61 5.44
C ILE A 179 -13.91 -5.29 5.93
N GLU A 180 -12.99 -5.37 6.88
CA GLU A 180 -12.17 -4.24 7.31
C GLU A 180 -10.93 -4.19 6.43
N TRP A 181 -10.63 -3.01 5.91
CA TRP A 181 -9.39 -2.73 5.18
C TRP A 181 -8.71 -1.52 5.80
N VAL A 182 -7.51 -1.75 6.33
CA VAL A 182 -6.64 -0.72 6.89
C VAL A 182 -5.35 -0.69 6.09
N CYS A 183 -4.91 0.50 5.71
CA CYS A 183 -3.63 0.72 5.05
C CYS A 183 -2.92 1.92 5.68
N ILE A 184 -1.64 1.74 5.98
CA ILE A 184 -0.74 2.76 6.49
C ILE A 184 0.30 3.04 5.42
N GLN A 185 0.53 4.30 5.09
CA GLN A 185 1.54 4.72 4.12
C GLN A 185 2.47 5.75 4.72
N HIS A 186 3.75 5.62 4.40
CA HIS A 186 4.80 6.57 4.73
C HIS A 186 5.62 6.86 3.48
N SER A 187 5.39 8.02 2.86
CA SER A 187 5.94 8.34 1.56
C SER A 187 6.81 9.60 1.54
N SER A 188 7.78 9.56 0.63
CA SER A 188 8.61 10.68 0.19
C SER A 188 8.50 10.76 -1.33
N ALA A 189 7.88 11.82 -1.85
CA ALA A 189 7.63 11.98 -3.30
C ALA A 189 8.90 12.24 -4.13
N GLY A 190 10.05 12.46 -3.50
CA GLY A 190 11.30 12.86 -4.15
C GLY A 190 11.24 14.24 -4.82
N GLY A 191 12.41 14.75 -5.21
CA GLY A 191 12.54 16.04 -5.91
C GLY A 191 12.17 17.27 -5.08
N SER A 192 11.84 18.37 -5.76
CA SER A 192 11.58 19.69 -5.15
C SER A 192 10.10 20.04 -4.98
N VAL A 193 9.18 19.06 -5.11
CA VAL A 193 7.75 19.37 -4.97
C VAL A 193 7.41 19.72 -3.52
N PRO A 194 6.71 20.84 -3.27
CA PRO A 194 6.32 21.23 -1.93
C PRO A 194 5.51 20.13 -1.24
N LYS A 195 5.93 19.76 -0.03
CA LYS A 195 5.37 18.61 0.68
C LYS A 195 3.86 18.72 0.94
N TRP A 196 3.35 19.92 1.17
CA TRP A 196 1.91 20.15 1.38
C TRP A 196 1.04 19.73 0.18
N ILE A 197 1.58 19.76 -1.05
CA ILE A 197 0.86 19.30 -2.26
C ILE A 197 0.75 17.78 -2.24
N VAL A 198 1.85 17.10 -1.90
CA VAL A 198 1.91 15.64 -1.77
C VAL A 198 0.94 15.17 -0.69
N ASP A 199 0.98 15.81 0.48
CA ASP A 199 0.12 15.49 1.61
C ASP A 199 -1.37 15.71 1.30
N ALA A 200 -1.71 16.83 0.65
CA ALA A 200 -3.08 17.13 0.26
C ALA A 200 -3.61 16.19 -0.82
N SER A 201 -2.75 15.79 -1.77
CA SER A 201 -3.09 14.80 -2.80
C SER A 201 -3.31 13.42 -2.18
N ALA A 202 -2.47 13.01 -1.22
CA ALA A 202 -2.61 11.74 -0.52
C ALA A 202 -3.92 11.67 0.28
N VAL A 203 -4.22 12.69 1.09
CA VAL A 203 -5.45 12.74 1.91
C VAL A 203 -6.71 12.74 1.04
N LYS A 204 -6.70 13.41 -0.11
CA LYS A 204 -7.83 13.39 -1.05
C LYS A 204 -7.90 12.11 -1.86
N GLY A 205 -6.77 11.51 -2.23
CA GLY A 205 -6.71 10.29 -3.04
C GLY A 205 -7.26 9.06 -2.31
N PHE A 206 -7.00 8.92 -1.01
CA PHE A 206 -7.32 7.67 -0.30
C PHE A 206 -8.78 7.24 -0.34
N HIS A 207 -9.73 8.17 -0.15
CA HIS A 207 -11.15 7.81 -0.23
C HIS A 207 -11.56 7.45 -1.66
N ALA A 208 -10.94 8.09 -2.66
CA ALA A 208 -11.20 7.81 -4.06
C ALA A 208 -10.69 6.41 -4.42
N ASP A 209 -9.47 6.04 -4.01
CA ASP A 209 -8.88 4.72 -4.27
C ASP A 209 -9.73 3.59 -3.68
N VAL A 210 -10.22 3.75 -2.45
CA VAL A 210 -11.14 2.77 -1.83
C VAL A 210 -12.44 2.70 -2.62
N ALA A 211 -13.02 3.84 -2.98
CA ALA A 211 -14.27 3.87 -3.73
C ALA A 211 -14.14 3.20 -5.11
N THR A 212 -13.08 3.48 -5.88
CA THR A 212 -12.85 2.82 -7.17
C THR A 212 -12.54 1.34 -7.03
N ALA A 213 -11.83 0.90 -5.98
CA ALA A 213 -11.60 -0.52 -5.72
C ALA A 213 -12.92 -1.27 -5.49
N ILE A 214 -13.78 -0.74 -4.61
CA ILE A 214 -15.09 -1.33 -4.31
C ILE A 214 -16.01 -1.30 -5.54
N GLU A 215 -16.01 -0.22 -6.31
CA GLU A 215 -16.78 -0.13 -7.55
C GLU A 215 -16.27 -1.12 -8.61
N TYR A 216 -14.95 -1.26 -8.74
CA TYR A 216 -14.33 -2.25 -9.62
C TYR A 216 -14.80 -3.66 -9.26
N ILE A 217 -14.75 -4.02 -7.97
CA ILE A 217 -15.26 -5.30 -7.46
C ILE A 217 -16.72 -5.50 -7.87
N LYS A 218 -17.60 -4.55 -7.58
CA LYS A 218 -19.04 -4.68 -7.85
C LYS A 218 -19.35 -4.82 -9.34
N THR A 219 -18.61 -4.14 -10.19
CA THR A 219 -18.82 -4.15 -11.64
C THR A 219 -18.22 -5.39 -12.33
N HIS A 220 -17.26 -6.08 -11.69
CA HIS A 220 -16.54 -7.21 -12.30
C HIS A 220 -16.78 -8.56 -11.61
N SER A 221 -17.36 -8.59 -10.40
CA SER A 221 -17.56 -9.83 -9.62
C SER A 221 -18.77 -10.69 -10.03
N GLY A 222 -19.16 -10.64 -11.31
CA GLY A 222 -20.21 -11.47 -11.89
C GLY A 222 -19.87 -12.03 -13.27
N LYS A 223 -18.60 -11.91 -13.69
CA LYS A 223 -18.09 -12.45 -14.96
C LYS A 223 -17.15 -13.62 -14.67
N GLN A 224 -17.70 -14.72 -14.18
CA GLN A 224 -17.10 -16.05 -14.31
C GLN A 224 -18.05 -16.91 -15.13
#